data_AF-A0A1B7IR96-F1
#
_entry.id   AF-A0A1B7IR96-F1
#
_cell.length_a   1.000
_cell.length_b   1.000
_cell.length_c   1.000
_cell.angle_alpha   90.00
_cell.angle_beta   90.00
_cell.angle_gamma   90.00
#
_symmetry.space_group_name_H-M   'P 1'
#
loop_
_entity.id
_entity.type
_entity.pdbx_description
1 polymer ?
#
loop_
_entity_poly.entity_id
_entity_poly.type
_entity_poly.pdbx_seq_one_letter_code
_entity_poly.pdbx_strand_id
1 'polypeptide(L)' 'MEKQLELEHTPERKIHLYHCDHRGLPLALIDETGAIAWQAEYDEWGNQLAEENPS' A
#
# COMPACT_ATOMS: atom_id res chain seq x y z
N MET A 1 -9.44 -44.89 9.34
CA MET A 1 -8.86 -43.67 9.98
C MET A 1 -8.84 -42.61 8.91
N GLU A 2 -9.87 -41.78 8.88
CA GLU A 2 -10.02 -40.72 7.88
C GLU A 2 -9.14 -39.56 8.33
N LYS A 3 -8.15 -39.20 7.50
CA LYS A 3 -7.36 -38.00 7.73
C LYS A 3 -8.28 -36.80 7.53
N GLN A 4 -8.66 -36.13 8.61
CA GLN A 4 -9.23 -34.80 8.55
C GLN A 4 -8.24 -33.89 7.81
N LEU A 5 -8.60 -33.44 6.61
CA LEU A 5 -7.94 -32.32 5.97
C LEU A 5 -8.37 -31.07 6.75
N GLU A 6 -7.43 -30.46 7.46
CA GLU A 6 -7.61 -29.09 7.94
C GLU A 6 -7.70 -28.15 6.72
N LEU A 7 -8.67 -27.23 6.75
CA LEU A 7 -8.83 -26.24 5.69
C LEU A 7 -7.52 -25.44 5.55
N GLU A 8 -6.97 -25.39 4.34
CA GLU A 8 -5.74 -24.65 4.07
C GLU A 8 -5.95 -23.16 4.39
N HIS A 9 -5.22 -22.63 5.38
CA HIS A 9 -5.32 -21.23 5.76
C HIS A 9 -4.75 -20.35 4.64
N THR A 10 -5.63 -19.68 3.90
CA THR A 10 -5.23 -18.64 2.96
C THR A 10 -5.34 -17.28 3.65
N PRO A 11 -4.22 -16.56 3.89
CA PRO A 11 -4.29 -15.25 4.53
C PRO A 11 -4.99 -14.25 3.61
N GLU A 12 -5.75 -13.35 4.22
CA GLU A 12 -6.29 -12.18 3.52
C GLU A 12 -5.14 -11.31 3.02
N ARG A 13 -5.23 -10.86 1.76
CA ARG A 13 -4.25 -9.97 1.13
C ARG A 13 -4.96 -8.70 0.71
N LYS A 14 -4.42 -7.55 1.09
CA LYS A 14 -4.88 -6.25 0.61
C LYS A 14 -3.95 -5.77 -0.50
N ILE A 15 -4.53 -5.36 -1.62
CA ILE A 15 -3.78 -4.80 -2.75
C ILE A 15 -3.81 -3.29 -2.64
N HIS A 16 -2.64 -2.69 -2.79
CA HIS A 16 -2.51 -1.24 -2.95
C HIS A 16 -1.68 -0.95 -4.20
N LEU A 17 -1.94 0.21 -4.80
CA LEU A 17 -1.19 0.73 -5.94
C LEU A 17 -0.35 1.92 -5.50
N TYR A 18 0.92 1.92 -5.90
CA TYR A 18 1.76 3.09 -5.75
C TYR A 18 1.54 4.04 -6.92
N HIS A 19 1.23 5.30 -6.60
CA HIS A 19 1.45 6.42 -7.51
C HIS A 19 2.87 6.90 -7.27
N CYS A 20 3.74 6.78 -8.28
CA CYS A 20 5.10 7.30 -8.23
C CYS A 20 5.30 8.50 -9.16
N ASP A 21 6.25 9.37 -8.82
CA ASP A 21 6.77 10.37 -9.75
C ASP A 21 7.70 9.74 -10.81
N HIS A 22 8.25 10.57 -11.70
CA HIS A 22 9.15 10.13 -12.77
C HIS A 22 10.51 9.58 -12.28
N ARG A 23 10.89 9.82 -11.02
CA ARG A 23 12.10 9.26 -10.39
C ARG A 23 11.83 7.90 -9.75
N GLY A 24 10.55 7.51 -9.68
CA GLY A 24 10.10 6.32 -8.96
C GLY A 24 9.81 6.56 -7.49
N LEU A 25 9.78 7.83 -7.03
CA LEU A 25 9.48 8.15 -5.64
C LEU A 25 7.98 7.95 -5.37
N PRO A 26 7.58 7.18 -4.34
CA PRO A 26 6.16 6.99 -4.02
C PRO A 26 5.54 8.27 -3.46
N LEU A 27 4.50 8.78 -4.13
CA LEU A 27 3.76 9.97 -3.69
C LEU A 27 2.45 9.62 -3.00
N ALA A 28 1.83 8.50 -3.39
CA ALA A 28 0.60 8.03 -2.75
C ALA A 28 0.48 6.50 -2.81
N LEU A 29 -0.20 5.95 -1.80
CA LEU A 29 -0.70 4.59 -1.76
C LEU A 29 -2.22 4.63 -1.98
N ILE A 30 -2.69 3.97 -3.02
CA ILE A 30 -4.11 3.90 -3.36
C ILE A 30 -4.63 2.52 -2.98
N ASP A 31 -5.72 2.47 -2.23
CA ASP A 31 -6.37 1.21 -1.85
C ASP A 31 -7.23 0.61 -2.98
N GLU A 32 -7.81 -0.55 -2.72
CA GLU A 32 -8.67 -1.27 -3.67
C GLU A 32 -9.96 -0.52 -4.05
N THR A 33 -10.35 0.49 -3.27
CA THR A 33 -11.53 1.35 -3.55
C THR A 33 -11.16 2.58 -4.39
N GLY A 34 -9.87 2.83 -4.59
CA GLY A 34 -9.36 4.03 -5.24
C GLY A 34 -9.10 5.19 -4.28
N ALA A 35 -9.24 4.99 -2.97
CA ALA A 35 -8.96 6.00 -1.97
C ALA A 35 -7.47 6.10 -1.66
N ILE A 36 -7.02 7.29 -1.27
CA ILE A 36 -5.65 7.52 -0.79
C ILE A 36 -5.56 6.98 0.63
N ALA A 37 -4.84 5.86 0.79
CA ALA A 37 -4.53 5.26 2.08
C ALA A 37 -3.30 5.90 2.74
N TRP A 38 -2.46 6.57 1.94
CA TRP A 38 -1.29 7.31 2.39
C TRP A 38 -0.81 8.23 1.28
N GLN A 39 -0.26 9.40 1.62
CA GLN A 39 0.46 10.25 0.67
C GLN A 39 1.61 11.00 1.32
N ALA A 40 2.59 11.39 0.51
CA ALA A 40 3.66 12.28 0.93
C ALA A 40 4.10 13.23 -0.17
N GLU A 41 4.61 14.38 0.26
CA GLU A 41 5.23 15.38 -0.59
C GLU A 41 6.73 15.44 -0.30
N TYR A 42 7.51 15.59 -1.36
CA TYR A 42 8.97 15.62 -1.27
C TYR A 42 9.53 16.78 -2.09
N ASP A 43 10.69 17.29 -1.66
CA ASP A 43 11.46 18.23 -2.46
C ASP A 43 12.19 17.54 -3.64
N GLU A 44 12.93 18.33 -4.41
CA GLU A 44 13.68 17.88 -5.59
C GLU A 44 14.81 16.89 -5.25
N TRP A 45 15.23 16.81 -4.00
CA TRP A 45 16.26 15.88 -3.51
C TRP A 45 15.66 14.66 -2.78
N GLY A 46 14.34 14.60 -2.65
CA GLY A 46 13.63 13.50 -2.00
C GLY A 46 13.50 13.66 -0.49
N ASN A 47 13.75 14.85 0.07
CA ASN A 47 13.46 15.11 1.47
C ASN A 47 11.95 15.30 1.65
N GLN A 48 11.38 14.68 2.67
CA GLN A 48 9.94 14.74 2.95
C GLN A 48 9.55 16.12 3.49
N LEU A 49 8.57 16.74 2.85
CA LEU A 49 7.99 18.03 3.21
C LEU A 49 6.70 17.85 4.01
N ALA A 50 5.88 16.88 3.63
CA ALA A 50 4.62 16.57 4.28
C ALA A 50 4.27 15.09 4.11
N GLU A 51 3.42 14.59 5.00
CA GLU A 51 2.84 13.25 4.92
C GLU A 51 1.44 13.27 5.52
N GLU A 52 0.52 12.57 4.87
CA GLU A 52 -0.81 12.28 5.38
C GLU A 52 -1.01 10.77 5.38
N ASN A 53 -1.39 10.24 6.55
CA ASN A 53 -1.68 8.82 6.74
C ASN A 53 -3.05 8.69 7.44
N PRO A 54 -4.14 8.63 6.64
CA PRO A 54 -5.48 8.46 7.19
C PRO A 54 -5.57 7.16 7.99
N SER A 55 -5.93 7.27 9.27
CA SER A 55 -6.13 6.15 10.19
C SER A 55 -7.42 5.39 9.92
#